data_AF-A0A373CZX2-F1
#
_entry.id   AF-A0A373CZX2-F1
#
_cell.length_a   1.000
_cell.length_b   1.000
_cell.length_c   1.000
_cell.angle_alpha   90.00
_cell.angle_beta   90.00
_cell.angle_gamma   90.00
#
_symmetry.space_group_name_H-M   'P 1'
#
loop_
_entity.id
_entity.type
_entity.pdbx_description
1 polymer ?
#
loop_
_entity_poly.entity_id
_entity_poly.type
_entity_poly.pdbx_seq_one_letter_code
_entity_poly.pdbx_strand_id
1 'polypeptide(L)' 'MDNITMSLGIYFEVKDAEIYGGEGTVGYAATIVDISLSGLQKADFTKYAESQKEGMAQFCHVPVEKVRVISRDECEENTD' A
#
# COMPACT_ATOMS: atom_id res chain seq x y z
N MET A 1 30.35 -5.40 -6.46
CA MET A 1 29.01 -5.70 -7.02
C MET A 1 28.18 -4.47 -6.79
N ASP A 2 27.69 -3.83 -7.84
CA ASP A 2 26.77 -2.71 -7.71
C ASP A 2 25.49 -3.21 -7.06
N ASN A 3 25.22 -2.76 -5.84
CA ASN A 3 23.98 -3.06 -5.13
C ASN A 3 22.90 -2.11 -5.65
N ILE A 4 22.48 -2.31 -6.91
CA ILE A 4 21.35 -1.57 -7.47
C ILE A 4 20.14 -1.84 -6.57
N THR A 5 19.67 -0.77 -5.95
CA THR A 5 18.53 -0.73 -5.05
C THR A 5 17.48 0.18 -5.67
N MET A 6 16.23 -0.21 -5.56
CA MET A 6 15.07 0.49 -6.11
C MET A 6 14.01 0.58 -5.03
N SER A 7 13.13 1.58 -5.10
CA SER A 7 12.00 1.66 -4.19
C SER A 7 10.75 1.07 -4.83
N LEU A 8 10.03 0.25 -4.07
CA LEU A 8 8.75 -0.32 -4.42
C LEU A 8 7.68 0.32 -3.53
N GLY A 9 6.71 0.99 -4.16
CA GLY A 9 5.56 1.57 -3.47
C GLY A 9 4.29 0.77 -3.75
N ILE A 10 3.51 0.50 -2.71
CA ILE A 10 2.12 0.04 -2.82
C ILE A 10 1.23 1.10 -2.20
N TYR A 11 0.23 1.54 -2.95
CA TYR A 11 -0.65 2.65 -2.59
C TYR A 11 -2.05 2.12 -2.29
N PHE A 12 -2.72 2.75 -1.33
CA PHE A 12 -3.98 2.27 -0.77
C PHE A 12 -5.00 3.40 -0.69
N GLU A 13 -6.24 3.07 -1.03
CA GLU A 13 -7.44 3.74 -0.56
C GLU A 13 -7.98 2.93 0.63
N VAL A 14 -8.29 3.60 1.74
CA VAL A 14 -8.84 2.98 2.96
C VAL A 14 -10.11 3.71 3.35
N LYS A 15 -11.23 2.98 3.44
CA LYS A 15 -12.54 3.53 3.81
C LYS A 15 -12.87 3.27 5.27
N ASP A 16 -13.58 4.21 5.89
CA ASP A 16 -14.19 4.08 7.21
C ASP A 16 -13.20 3.84 8.37
N ALA A 17 -11.91 4.20 8.19
CA ALA A 17 -10.93 4.06 9.25
C ALA A 17 -10.91 5.29 10.15
N GLU A 18 -10.90 5.06 11.47
CA GLU A 18 -10.90 6.13 12.49
C GLU A 18 -9.75 7.13 12.33
N ILE A 19 -8.57 6.66 11.90
CA ILE A 19 -7.40 7.51 11.66
C ILE A 19 -7.63 8.53 10.52
N TYR A 20 -8.61 8.28 9.64
CA TYR A 20 -9.00 9.16 8.53
C TYR A 20 -10.36 9.84 8.77
N GLY A 21 -10.89 9.81 9.99
CA GLY A 21 -12.15 10.47 10.36
C GLY A 21 -13.37 9.55 10.51
N GLY A 22 -13.18 8.23 10.44
CA GLY A 22 -14.21 7.23 10.76
C GLY A 22 -15.20 6.97 9.62
N GLU A 23 -16.39 6.48 9.97
CA GLU A 23 -17.40 6.06 8.99
C GLU A 23 -17.76 7.15 7.97
N GLY A 24 -17.75 6.78 6.69
CA GLY A 24 -18.06 7.67 5.57
C GLY A 24 -16.85 8.43 5.02
N THR A 25 -15.67 8.32 5.64
CA THR A 25 -14.46 8.96 5.13
C THR A 25 -13.58 8.00 4.32
N VAL A 26 -12.71 8.59 3.52
CA VAL A 26 -11.70 7.91 2.72
C VAL A 26 -10.35 8.50 3.06
N GLY A 27 -9.38 7.65 3.35
CA GLY A 27 -7.98 8.02 3.49
C GLY A 27 -7.10 7.32 2.48
N TYR A 28 -5.92 7.90 2.28
CA TYR A 28 -4.93 7.43 1.31
C TYR A 28 -3.60 7.22 2.01
N ALA A 29 -2.93 6.12 1.68
CA ALA A 29 -1.66 5.75 2.29
C ALA A 29 -0.77 5.00 1.30
N ALA A 30 0.52 4.93 1.59
CA ALA A 30 1.47 4.13 0.83
C ALA A 30 2.45 3.42 1.75
N THR A 31 2.81 2.19 1.38
CA THR A 31 3.99 1.51 1.92
C THR A 31 5.09 1.57 0.88
N ILE A 32 6.22 2.17 1.22
CA ILE A 32 7.39 2.29 0.35
C ILE A 32 8.55 1.52 0.98
N VAL A 33 9.13 0.58 0.25
CA VAL A 33 10.27 -0.22 0.70
C VAL A 33 11.39 -0.19 -0.33
N ASP A 34 12.64 -0.24 0.14
CA ASP A 34 13.79 -0.43 -0.74
C ASP A 34 14.02 -1.92 -0.99
N ILE A 35 14.15 -2.28 -2.26
CA ILE A 35 14.37 -3.64 -2.74
C ILE A 35 15.64 -3.70 -3.57
N SER A 36 16.48 -4.70 -3.30
CA SER A 36 17.65 -4.98 -4.14
C SER A 36 17.22 -5.64 -5.46
N LEU A 37 18.03 -5.48 -6.51
CA LEU A 37 17.79 -6.17 -7.80
C LEU A 37 17.61 -7.69 -7.64
N SER A 38 18.37 -8.31 -6.72
CA SER A 38 18.25 -9.74 -6.42
C SER A 38 16.94 -10.12 -5.73
N GLY A 39 16.40 -9.21 -4.91
CA GLY A 39 15.08 -9.36 -4.29
C GLY A 39 13.98 -9.23 -5.33
N LEU A 40 14.12 -8.29 -6.26
CA LEU A 40 13.16 -8.06 -7.34
C LEU A 40 12.94 -9.32 -8.19
N GLN A 41 14.02 -10.02 -8.55
CA GLN A 41 13.95 -11.24 -9.37
C GLN A 41 13.29 -12.44 -8.68
N LYS A 42 13.23 -12.43 -7.34
CA LYS A 42 12.71 -13.53 -6.52
C LYS A 42 11.33 -13.24 -5.91
N ALA A 43 10.89 -11.99 -5.96
CA ALA A 43 9.66 -11.55 -5.33
C ALA A 43 8.42 -11.99 -6.13
N ASP A 44 7.41 -12.44 -5.40
CA ASP A 44 6.05 -12.59 -5.91
C ASP A 44 5.27 -11.32 -5.53
N PHE A 45 5.14 -10.39 -6.48
CA PHE A 45 4.50 -9.10 -6.22
C PHE A 45 3.00 -9.20 -6.01
N THR A 46 2.34 -10.22 -6.56
CA THR A 46 0.92 -10.46 -6.33
C THR A 46 0.71 -10.83 -4.87
N LYS A 47 1.45 -11.82 -4.38
CA LYS A 47 1.39 -12.24 -2.98
C LYS A 47 1.82 -11.14 -2.01
N TYR A 48 2.84 -10.37 -2.39
CA TYR A 48 3.30 -9.23 -1.60
C TYR A 48 2.22 -8.15 -1.49
N ALA A 49 1.58 -7.77 -2.60
CA ALA A 49 0.50 -6.79 -2.60
C ALA A 49 -0.71 -7.23 -1.77
N GLU A 50 -1.11 -8.50 -1.87
CA GLU A 50 -2.18 -9.07 -1.03
C GLU A 50 -1.81 -9.01 0.46
N SER A 51 -0.59 -9.40 0.81
CA SER A 51 -0.11 -9.35 2.21
C SER A 51 -0.06 -7.92 2.74
N GLN A 52 0.37 -6.95 1.93
CA GLN A 52 0.39 -5.53 2.33
C GLN A 52 -1.02 -4.97 2.47
N LYS A 53 -1.98 -5.39 1.63
CA LYS A 53 -3.39 -5.03 1.75
C LYS A 53 -3.99 -5.53 3.07
N GLU A 54 -3.72 -6.80 3.42
CA GLU A 54 -4.15 -7.37 4.71
C GLU A 54 -3.51 -6.65 5.90
N GLY A 55 -2.21 -6.35 5.82
CA GLY A 55 -1.51 -5.59 6.84
C GLY A 55 -2.07 -4.18 7.03
N MET A 56 -2.42 -3.50 5.93
CA MET A 56 -3.06 -2.17 5.98
C MET A 56 -4.46 -2.24 6.63
N ALA A 57 -5.25 -3.27 6.30
CA ALA A 57 -6.55 -3.49 6.91
C ALA A 57 -6.43 -3.71 8.44
N GLN A 58 -5.47 -4.52 8.86
CA GLN A 58 -5.17 -4.75 10.27
C GLN A 58 -4.70 -3.47 10.97
N PHE A 59 -3.81 -2.70 10.36
CA PHE A 59 -3.30 -1.44 10.89
C PHE A 59 -4.41 -0.40 11.08
N CYS A 60 -5.31 -0.28 10.10
CA CYS A 60 -6.44 0.64 10.15
C CYS A 60 -7.64 0.12 10.94
N HIS A 61 -7.59 -1.12 11.44
CA HIS A 61 -8.68 -1.79 12.14
C HIS A 61 -9.99 -1.87 11.32
N VAL A 62 -9.88 -2.09 10.00
CA VAL A 62 -11.02 -2.21 9.08
C VAL A 62 -11.02 -3.58 8.37
N PRO A 63 -12.17 -4.05 7.85
CA PRO A 63 -12.20 -5.22 6.97
C PRO A 63 -11.34 -5.03 5.71
N VAL A 64 -10.80 -6.13 5.16
CA VAL A 64 -9.93 -6.09 3.97
C VAL A 64 -10.66 -5.53 2.74
N GLU A 65 -11.98 -5.66 2.69
CA GLU A 65 -12.85 -5.12 1.64
C GLU A 65 -12.91 -3.58 1.64
N LYS A 66 -12.57 -2.95 2.77
CA LYS A 66 -12.45 -1.49 2.91
C LYS A 66 -11.09 -0.94 2.49
N VAL A 67 -10.15 -1.83 2.16
CA VAL A 67 -8.85 -1.46 1.60
C VAL A 67 -8.84 -1.79 0.12
N ARG A 68 -8.36 -0.88 -0.71
CA ARG A 68 -8.16 -1.09 -2.15
C ARG A 68 -6.73 -0.70 -2.52
N VAL A 69 -6.04 -1.57 -3.24
CA VAL A 69 -4.75 -1.22 -3.84
C VAL A 69 -5.03 -0.37 -5.07
N ILE A 70 -4.42 0.81 -5.12
CA ILE A 70 -4.59 1.81 -6.18
C ILE A 70 -3.25 2.14 -6.85
N SER A 71 -3.29 2.88 -7.95
CA SER A 71 -2.05 3.40 -8.56
C SER A 71 -1.48 4.56 -7.73
N ARG A 72 -0.21 4.90 -7.99
CA ARG A 72 0.41 6.10 -7.42
C ARG A 72 -0.35 7.35 -7.85
N ASP A 73 -0.66 7.47 -9.14
CA ASP A 73 -1.33 8.63 -9.71
C ASP A 73 -2.71 8.86 -9.05
N GLU A 74 -3.50 7.79 -8.85
CA GLU A 74 -4.79 7.88 -8.15
C GLU A 74 -4.62 8.34 -6.69
N CYS A 75 -3.52 7.94 -6.03
CA CYS A 75 -3.22 8.40 -4.67
C CYS A 75 -2.84 9.89 -4.64
N GLU A 76 -2.02 10.35 -5.58
CA GLU A 76 -1.58 11.74 -5.67
C GLU A 76 -2.77 12.67 -5.98
N GLU A 77 -3.65 12.29 -6.92
CA GLU A 77 -4.84 13.08 -7.28
C GLU A 77 -5.84 13.29 -6.12
N ASN A 78 -5.79 12.44 -5.09
CA ASN A 78 -6.72 12.51 -3.95
C ASN A 78 -6.06 13.01 -2.65
N THR A 79 -4.77 13.38 -2.69
CA THR A 79 -4.03 13.88 -1.52
C THR A 79 -3.56 15.34 -1.64
N ASP A 80 -4.04 16.06 -2.66
CA ASP A 80 -3.80 17.49 -2.90
C ASP A 80 -4.34 18.44 -1.81
#